data_AF-B4JSK5-F1
#
_entry.id   AF-B4JSK5-F1
#
_cell.length_a   1.000
_cell.length_b   1.000
_cell.length_c   1.000
_cell.angle_alpha   90.00
_cell.angle_beta   90.00
_cell.angle_gamma   90.00
#
_symmetry.space_group_name_H-M   'P 1'
#
loop_
_entity.id
_entity.type
_entity.pdbx_description
1 polymer ?
#
loop_
_entity_poly.entity_id
_entity_poly.type
_entity_poly.pdbx_seq_one_letter_code
_entity_poly.pdbx_strand_id
1 'polypeptide(L)'
;MHPSDLGKKTGALVIEVLQVLGRPASLKEVSQRIANIYKVEGDRIRRVVEDVLAAGVHHGFFKCRNYHYSINATTIEHLRQDIDQYVNEMLSLDCQDADDLPQPSKLMLKLELLDDGSQAMMPMLLPRRPISGELFEPTPPGDAAVDTY
;
A
#
# COMPACT_ATOMS: atom_id res chain seq x y z
N MET A 1 19.69 -6.72 10.72
CA MET A 1 18.67 -6.10 9.86
C MET A 1 17.51 -7.09 9.75
N HIS A 2 16.29 -6.67 10.10
CA HIS A 2 15.11 -7.54 10.08
C HIS A 2 14.49 -7.54 8.66
N PRO A 3 14.01 -8.70 8.17
CA PRO A 3 13.36 -8.80 6.85
C PRO A 3 12.06 -7.98 6.74
N SER A 4 11.49 -7.56 7.87
CA SER A 4 10.25 -6.76 7.97
C SER A 4 10.42 -5.30 7.55
N ASP A 5 11.65 -4.78 7.49
CA ASP A 5 11.93 -3.43 6.98
C ASP A 5 12.00 -3.39 5.45
N LEU A 6 12.04 -4.56 4.80
CA LEU A 6 12.06 -4.67 3.35
C LEU A 6 10.68 -4.31 2.78
N GLY A 7 9.59 -4.80 3.37
CA GLY A 7 8.22 -4.49 2.92
C GLY A 7 7.96 -2.98 2.88
N LYS A 8 8.01 -2.35 4.06
CA LYS A 8 7.53 -0.98 4.36
C LYS A 8 8.11 0.18 3.53
N LYS A 9 9.09 -0.07 2.66
CA LYS A 9 9.72 0.97 1.82
C LYS A 9 9.99 0.50 0.38
N THR A 10 9.52 -0.69 -0.01
CA THR A 10 9.83 -1.21 -1.35
C THR A 10 9.14 -0.40 -2.45
N GLY A 11 7.94 0.13 -2.22
CA GLY A 11 7.21 0.92 -3.20
C GLY A 11 7.89 2.26 -3.50
N ALA A 12 8.21 3.02 -2.46
CA ALA A 12 8.99 4.27 -2.60
C ALA A 12 10.36 4.02 -3.25
N LEU A 13 11.05 2.95 -2.85
CA LEU A 13 12.35 2.60 -3.42
C LEU A 13 12.25 2.20 -4.90
N VAL A 14 11.22 1.46 -5.31
CA VAL A 14 11.02 1.09 -6.73
C VAL A 14 10.78 2.35 -7.58
N ILE A 15 10.04 3.34 -7.06
CA ILE A 15 9.86 4.64 -7.73
C ILE A 15 11.22 5.32 -7.91
N GLU A 16 12.02 5.42 -6.85
CA GLU A 16 13.35 6.04 -6.90
C GLU A 16 14.28 5.30 -7.88
N VAL A 17 14.28 3.97 -7.85
CA VAL A 17 15.09 3.14 -8.75
C VAL A 17 14.70 3.41 -10.21
N LEU A 18 13.42 3.44 -10.54
CA LEU A 18 12.97 3.74 -11.90
C LEU A 18 13.26 5.19 -12.31
N GLN A 19 13.18 6.14 -11.37
CA GLN A 19 13.55 7.54 -11.63
C GLN A 19 15.02 7.68 -11.99
N VAL A 20 15.92 7.08 -11.20
CA VAL A 20 17.37 7.19 -11.46
C VAL A 20 17.78 6.40 -12.72
N LEU A 21 17.05 5.34 -13.08
CA LEU A 21 17.27 4.66 -14.37
C LEU A 21 16.90 5.55 -15.56
N GLY A 22 15.92 6.46 -15.40
CA GLY A 22 15.53 7.45 -16.42
C GLY A 22 14.97 6.87 -17.72
N ARG A 23 14.80 5.55 -17.80
CA ARG A 23 14.31 4.80 -18.97
C ARG A 23 13.44 3.62 -18.54
N PRO A 24 12.59 3.10 -19.44
CA PRO A 24 11.89 1.85 -19.16
C PRO A 24 12.87 0.73 -18.82
N ALA A 25 12.61 0.02 -17.73
CA ALA A 25 13.50 -0.98 -17.17
C ALA A 25 12.78 -2.31 -16.96
N SER A 26 13.50 -3.41 -17.19
CA SER A 26 12.97 -4.75 -16.96
C SER A 26 12.88 -5.08 -15.47
N LEU A 27 12.02 -6.04 -15.10
CA LEU A 27 11.97 -6.59 -13.74
C LEU A 27 13.36 -7.00 -13.24
N LYS A 28 14.19 -7.63 -14.10
CA LYS A 28 15.54 -8.05 -13.73
C LYS A 28 16.44 -6.88 -13.37
N GLU A 29 16.42 -5.81 -14.16
CA GLU A 29 17.21 -4.60 -13.88
C GLU A 29 16.79 -3.94 -12.55
N VAL A 30 15.48 -3.80 -12.33
CA VAL A 30 14.94 -3.21 -11.11
C VAL A 30 15.28 -4.08 -9.89
N SER A 31 15.02 -5.40 -9.96
CA SER A 31 15.37 -6.33 -8.88
C SER A 31 16.87 -6.32 -8.59
N GLN A 32 17.74 -6.36 -9.61
CA GLN A 32 19.18 -6.34 -9.37
C GLN A 32 19.64 -5.06 -8.66
N ARG A 33 19.05 -3.92 -9.04
CA ARG A 33 19.41 -2.62 -8.46
C ARG A 33 18.99 -2.52 -7.00
N ILE A 34 17.79 -3.01 -6.66
CA ILE A 34 17.30 -3.09 -5.28
C ILE A 34 18.14 -4.09 -4.47
N ALA A 35 18.53 -5.22 -5.07
CA ALA A 35 19.36 -6.24 -4.44
C ALA A 35 20.72 -5.67 -4.02
N ASN A 36 21.32 -4.85 -4.89
CA ASN A 36 22.58 -4.18 -4.62
C ASN A 36 22.47 -3.17 -3.46
N ILE A 37 21.34 -2.46 -3.34
CA ILE A 37 21.09 -1.50 -2.25
C ILE A 37 21.00 -2.23 -0.90
N TYR A 38 20.23 -3.32 -0.85
CA TYR A 38 20.06 -4.11 0.37
C TYR A 38 21.17 -5.13 0.63
N LYS A 39 22.13 -5.27 -0.28
CA LYS A 39 23.21 -6.28 -0.23
C LYS A 39 22.65 -7.71 -0.07
N VAL A 40 21.63 -8.04 -0.86
CA VAL A 40 20.98 -9.36 -0.90
C VAL A 40 21.06 -9.99 -2.29
N GLU A 41 20.76 -11.28 -2.40
CA GLU A 41 20.66 -11.97 -3.69
C GLU A 41 19.44 -11.49 -4.48
N GLY A 42 19.64 -11.17 -5.76
CA GLY A 42 18.57 -10.64 -6.62
C GLY A 42 17.37 -11.57 -6.76
N ASP A 43 17.59 -12.88 -6.78
CA ASP A 43 16.52 -13.87 -6.90
C ASP A 43 15.60 -13.89 -5.67
N ARG A 44 16.13 -13.59 -4.48
CA ARG A 44 15.33 -13.59 -3.24
C ARG A 44 14.30 -12.48 -3.20
N ILE A 45 14.61 -11.34 -3.80
CA ILE A 45 13.71 -10.17 -3.79
C ILE A 45 12.89 -10.05 -5.06
N ARG A 46 13.16 -10.87 -6.08
CA ARG A 46 12.52 -10.76 -7.40
C ARG A 46 11.01 -10.83 -7.31
N ARG A 47 10.46 -11.74 -6.50
CA ARG A 47 9.02 -11.88 -6.26
C ARG A 47 8.42 -10.63 -5.63
N VAL A 48 9.05 -10.11 -4.58
CA VAL A 48 8.61 -8.89 -3.90
C VAL A 48 8.60 -7.70 -4.87
N VAL A 49 9.64 -7.56 -5.69
CA VAL A 49 9.73 -6.47 -6.67
C VAL A 49 8.68 -6.64 -7.78
N GLU A 50 8.41 -7.86 -8.21
CA GLU A 50 7.34 -8.16 -9.18
C GLU A 50 5.96 -7.77 -8.64
N ASP A 51 5.66 -8.13 -7.41
CA ASP A 51 4.38 -7.80 -6.75
C ASP A 51 4.22 -6.28 -6.61
N VAL A 52 5.28 -5.56 -6.22
CA VAL A 52 5.27 -4.09 -6.09
C VAL A 52 5.13 -3.41 -7.44
N LEU A 53 5.80 -3.91 -8.48
CA LEU A 53 5.66 -3.39 -9.84
C LEU A 53 4.25 -3.62 -10.38
N ALA A 54 3.67 -4.80 -10.14
CA ALA A 54 2.29 -5.10 -10.54
C ALA A 54 1.28 -4.20 -9.79
N ALA A 55 1.44 -4.06 -8.47
CA ALA A 55 0.63 -3.15 -7.67
C ALA A 55 0.77 -1.70 -8.15
N GLY A 56 1.98 -1.24 -8.45
CA GLY A 56 2.20 0.13 -8.91
C GLY A 56 1.64 0.41 -10.29
N VAL A 57 1.58 -0.60 -11.17
CA VAL A 57 0.81 -0.50 -12.43
C VAL A 57 -0.69 -0.37 -12.12
N HIS A 58 -1.22 -1.22 -11.23
CA HIS A 58 -2.62 -1.19 -10.85
C HIS A 58 -3.05 0.14 -10.20
N HIS A 59 -2.20 0.71 -9.35
CA HIS A 59 -2.46 1.99 -8.68
C HIS A 59 -2.19 3.23 -9.55
N GLY A 60 -1.54 3.04 -10.72
CA GLY A 60 -1.28 4.09 -11.70
C GLY A 60 0.06 4.83 -11.55
N PHE A 61 0.95 4.36 -10.68
CA PHE A 61 2.30 4.88 -10.49
C PHE A 61 3.27 4.45 -11.59
N PHE A 62 3.06 3.26 -12.15
CA PHE A 62 3.90 2.70 -13.20
C PHE A 62 3.13 2.45 -14.49
N LYS A 63 3.84 2.46 -15.60
CA LYS A 63 3.38 1.97 -16.91
C LYS A 63 4.22 0.75 -17.26
N CYS A 64 3.58 -0.30 -17.75
CA CYS A 64 4.26 -1.48 -18.28
C CYS A 64 4.03 -1.56 -19.79
N ARG A 65 5.11 -1.63 -20.57
CA ARG A 65 5.08 -1.83 -22.03
C ARG A 65 6.19 -2.81 -22.42
N ASN A 66 5.84 -3.88 -23.13
CA ASN A 66 6.79 -4.92 -23.55
C ASN A 66 7.65 -5.45 -22.38
N TYR A 67 7.04 -5.72 -21.22
CA TYR A 67 7.73 -6.16 -19.99
C TYR A 67 8.77 -5.19 -19.42
N HIS A 68 8.73 -3.92 -19.84
CA HIS A 68 9.52 -2.84 -19.27
C HIS A 68 8.61 -1.88 -18.50
N TYR A 69 9.05 -1.52 -17.31
CA TYR A 69 8.35 -0.64 -16.39
C TYR A 69 8.96 0.75 -16.46
N SER A 70 8.11 1.77 -16.44
CA SER A 70 8.50 3.18 -16.36
C SER A 70 7.57 3.92 -15.41
N ILE A 71 8.06 4.99 -14.79
CA ILE A 71 7.22 5.86 -13.96
C ILE A 71 6.13 6.56 -14.78
N ASN A 72 4.97 6.75 -14.18
CA ASN A 72 3.96 7.67 -14.69
C ASN A 72 4.27 9.08 -14.17
N ALA A 73 5.04 9.85 -14.95
CA ALA A 73 5.55 11.16 -14.54
C ALA A 73 4.46 12.10 -13.98
N THR A 74 3.27 12.14 -14.60
CA THR A 74 2.15 12.96 -14.13
C THR A 74 1.67 12.54 -12.74
N THR A 75 1.48 11.24 -12.50
CA THR A 75 1.05 10.74 -11.18
C THR A 75 2.09 11.02 -10.11
N ILE A 76 3.36 10.87 -10.43
CA ILE A 76 4.46 11.12 -9.50
C ILE A 76 4.59 12.62 -9.17
N GLU A 77 4.40 13.49 -10.17
CA GLU A 77 4.42 14.93 -9.96
C GLU A 77 3.25 15.39 -9.08
N HIS A 78 2.03 14.89 -9.33
CA HIS A 78 0.89 15.16 -8.45
C HIS A 78 1.13 14.62 -7.03
N LEU A 79 1.70 13.43 -6.88
CA LEU A 79 2.05 12.89 -5.56
C LEU A 79 3.04 13.80 -4.82
N ARG A 80 4.04 14.36 -5.51
CA ARG A 80 4.98 15.31 -4.91
C ARG A 80 4.28 16.58 -4.43
N GLN A 81 3.42 17.15 -5.28
CA GLN A 81 2.63 18.33 -4.93
C GLN A 81 1.71 18.06 -3.73
N ASP A 82 1.05 16.91 -3.70
CA ASP A 82 0.21 16.47 -2.58
C ASP A 82 1.02 16.40 -1.27
N ILE A 83 2.23 15.84 -1.32
CA ILE A 83 3.13 15.75 -0.16
C ILE A 83 3.60 17.14 0.27
N ASP A 84 4.04 17.98 -0.66
CA ASP A 84 4.52 19.33 -0.36
C ASP A 84 3.41 20.18 0.27
N GLN A 85 2.18 20.06 -0.26
CA GLN A 85 1.00 20.71 0.31
C GLN A 85 0.71 20.19 1.73
N TYR A 86 0.67 18.87 1.91
CA TYR A 86 0.42 18.26 3.22
C TYR A 86 1.46 18.68 4.27
N VAL A 87 2.74 18.74 3.90
CA VAL A 87 3.82 19.22 4.77
C VAL A 87 3.65 20.70 5.08
N ASN A 88 3.31 21.52 4.09
CA ASN A 88 3.09 22.95 4.32
C ASN A 88 1.91 23.21 5.26
N GLU A 89 0.82 22.47 5.12
CA GLU A 89 -0.33 22.51 6.04
C GLU A 89 0.07 22.07 7.45
N MET A 90 0.83 20.97 7.58
CA MET A 90 1.39 20.51 8.85
C MET A 90 2.27 21.56 9.54
N LEU A 91 3.10 22.27 8.78
CA LEU A 91 4.01 23.30 9.31
C LEU A 91 3.29 24.62 9.63
N SER A 92 2.13 24.85 9.03
CA SER A 92 1.30 26.05 9.25
C SER A 92 0.34 25.91 10.44
N LEU A 93 0.21 24.70 10.99
CA LEU A 93 -0.55 24.45 12.21
C LEU A 93 0.26 24.92 13.41
N ASP A 94 -0.19 26.02 14.02
CA ASP A 94 0.23 26.38 15.38
C ASP A 94 -0.20 25.25 16.33
N CYS A 95 0.75 24.73 17.12
CA CYS A 95 0.69 23.45 17.84
C CYS A 95 -0.39 23.28 18.94
N GLN A 96 -1.61 23.79 18.79
CA GLN A 96 -2.62 23.79 19.85
C GLN A 96 -3.76 22.77 19.71
N ASP A 97 -4.07 22.26 18.51
CA ASP A 97 -5.16 21.29 18.33
C ASP A 97 -4.70 20.04 17.56
N ALA A 98 -4.58 18.92 18.30
CA ALA A 98 -4.25 17.62 17.73
C ALA A 98 -5.37 17.01 16.86
N ASP A 99 -6.56 17.63 16.87
CA ASP A 99 -7.74 17.22 16.09
C ASP A 99 -7.74 17.79 14.65
N ASP A 100 -6.88 18.76 14.33
CA ASP A 100 -6.85 19.48 13.04
C ASP A 100 -5.68 19.07 12.12
N LEU A 101 -5.17 17.84 12.28
CA LEU A 101 -4.12 17.33 11.39
C LEU A 101 -4.65 17.23 9.94
N PRO A 102 -3.88 17.68 8.94
CA PRO A 102 -4.29 17.58 7.55
C PRO A 102 -4.43 16.09 7.19
N GLN A 103 -5.33 15.80 6.26
CA GLN A 103 -5.55 14.42 5.81
C GLN A 103 -4.61 14.10 4.64
N PRO A 104 -3.98 12.91 4.63
CA PRO A 104 -3.13 12.50 3.52
C PRO A 104 -3.94 12.33 2.23
N SER A 105 -3.33 12.67 1.10
CA SER A 105 -3.99 12.57 -0.19
C SER A 105 -4.26 11.10 -0.58
N LYS A 106 -5.20 10.89 -1.51
CA LYS A 106 -5.48 9.56 -2.07
C LYS A 106 -4.25 8.93 -2.74
N LEU A 107 -3.34 9.73 -3.30
CA LEU A 107 -2.10 9.21 -3.89
C LEU A 107 -1.11 8.80 -2.80
N MET A 108 -1.02 9.55 -1.70
CA MET A 108 -0.19 9.19 -0.55
C MET A 108 -0.64 7.86 0.06
N LEU A 109 -1.96 7.68 0.26
CA LEU A 109 -2.53 6.42 0.75
C LEU A 109 -2.26 5.24 -0.20
N LYS A 110 -2.30 5.47 -1.52
CA LYS A 110 -1.95 4.42 -2.49
C LYS A 110 -0.46 4.07 -2.48
N LEU A 111 0.42 5.02 -2.16
CA LEU A 111 1.84 4.77 -2.00
C LEU A 111 2.09 3.91 -0.75
N GLU A 112 1.41 4.22 0.36
CA GLU A 112 1.46 3.43 1.59
C GLU A 112 1.01 1.98 1.35
N LEU A 113 -0.10 1.79 0.60
CA LEU A 113 -0.54 0.46 0.17
C LEU A 113 0.49 -0.29 -0.70
N LEU A 114 1.33 0.44 -1.44
CA LEU A 114 2.44 -0.15 -2.21
C LEU A 114 3.56 -0.65 -1.31
N ASP A 115 3.81 0.07 -0.20
CA ASP A 115 4.84 -0.23 0.79
C ASP A 115 4.41 -1.35 1.75
N ASP A 116 3.12 -1.58 1.99
CA ASP A 116 2.70 -2.66 2.90
C ASP A 116 2.91 -4.07 2.33
N GLY A 117 3.24 -4.21 1.04
CA GLY A 117 3.53 -5.50 0.38
C GLY A 117 2.40 -6.55 0.51
N SER A 118 1.28 -6.15 1.08
CA SER A 118 0.17 -6.98 1.50
C SER A 118 -0.97 -6.67 0.57
N GLN A 119 -1.02 -7.35 -0.57
CA GLN A 119 -2.31 -7.76 -1.07
C GLN A 119 -2.91 -8.80 -0.10
N ALA A 120 -3.26 -8.37 1.10
CA ALA A 120 -4.43 -8.91 1.75
C ALA A 120 -5.60 -8.31 0.97
N MET A 121 -6.24 -9.17 0.17
CA MET A 121 -7.52 -8.94 -0.48
C MET A 121 -8.37 -7.89 0.24
N MET A 122 -8.57 -6.73 -0.37
CA MET A 122 -9.62 -5.81 0.05
C MET A 122 -10.87 -6.13 -0.78
N PRO A 123 -11.89 -6.82 -0.25
CA PRO A 123 -13.24 -6.58 -0.71
C PRO A 123 -13.66 -5.22 -0.16
N MET A 124 -14.19 -4.41 -1.05
CA MET A 124 -14.97 -3.20 -0.80
C MET A 124 -15.69 -3.15 0.58
N LEU A 125 -15.59 -1.98 1.22
CA LEU A 125 -16.61 -1.34 2.06
C LEU A 125 -17.04 -2.02 3.37
N LEU A 126 -16.74 -1.39 4.51
CA LEU A 126 -17.73 -0.84 5.47
C LEU A 126 -17.01 -0.20 6.68
N PRO A 127 -17.51 0.93 7.21
CA PRO A 127 -16.93 1.56 8.40
C PRO A 127 -17.32 0.75 9.65
N ARG A 128 -16.32 0.21 10.35
CA ARG A 128 -16.50 -0.34 11.71
C ARG A 128 -16.71 0.82 12.68
N ARG A 129 -17.94 0.96 13.19
CA ARG A 129 -18.21 1.67 14.46
C ARG A 129 -17.88 0.72 15.63
N PRO A 130 -17.25 1.20 16.71
CA PRO A 130 -17.19 0.46 17.97
C PRO A 130 -18.42 0.80 18.84
N ILE A 131 -18.85 -0.11 19.72
CA ILE A 131 -18.69 -0.11 21.19
C ILE A 131 -19.75 -1.07 21.78
N SER A 132 -19.34 -1.78 22.84
CA SER A 132 -20.14 -2.21 24.00
C SER A 132 -20.92 -3.51 23.93
N GLY A 133 -20.48 -4.44 24.80
CA GLY A 133 -21.27 -5.30 25.67
C GLY A 133 -22.50 -5.96 25.06
N GLU A 134 -22.52 -7.28 24.99
CA GLU A 134 -23.18 -8.09 26.03
C GLU A 134 -22.97 -9.58 25.76
N LEU A 135 -22.72 -10.27 26.85
CA LEU A 135 -22.58 -11.70 27.03
C LEU A 135 -23.97 -12.32 26.91
N PHE A 136 -24.28 -13.16 25.92
CA PHE A 136 -25.40 -14.09 26.06
C PHE A 136 -25.21 -15.40 25.29
N GLU A 137 -25.52 -16.46 26.03
CA GLU A 137 -25.32 -17.89 25.88
C GLU A 137 -26.27 -18.50 24.83
N PRO A 138 -25.84 -19.43 23.96
CA PRO A 138 -26.76 -20.10 23.05
C PRO A 138 -27.50 -21.25 23.76
N THR A 139 -28.74 -21.00 24.16
CA THR A 139 -29.74 -22.06 24.36
C THR A 139 -30.51 -22.29 23.05
N PRO A 140 -30.78 -23.55 22.64
CA PRO A 140 -31.63 -23.83 21.49
C PRO A 140 -33.13 -23.72 21.87
N PRO A 141 -33.98 -23.13 21.02
CA PRO A 141 -35.43 -23.07 21.27
C PRO A 141 -36.09 -24.38 20.85
N GLY A 142 -36.93 -24.92 21.73
CA GLY A 142 -37.74 -26.10 21.50
C GLY A 142 -39.08 -25.84 20.82
N ASP A 143 -39.64 -26.96 20.37
CA ASP A 143 -41.04 -27.31 20.12
C ASP A 143 -41.79 -26.81 18.87
N ALA A 144 -42.21 -27.80 18.08
CA ALA A 144 -43.52 -27.82 17.44
C ALA A 144 -44.12 -29.24 17.59
N ALA A 145 -45.28 -29.29 18.24
CA ALA A 145 -46.11 -30.47 18.48
C ALA A 145 -47.03 -30.80 17.28
N VAL A 146 -47.42 -32.08 17.14
CA VAL A 146 -48.81 -32.61 17.14
C VAL A 146 -49.03 -33.81 16.19
N ASP A 147 -49.26 -34.96 16.82
CA ASP A 147 -50.32 -35.99 16.63
C ASP A 147 -50.76 -36.58 15.25
N THR A 148 -51.16 -37.87 15.38
CA THR A 148 -52.15 -38.67 14.63
C THR A 148 -51.73 -39.45 13.37
N TYR A 149 -51.50 -40.77 13.50
CA TYR A 149 -52.49 -41.86 13.32
C TYR A 149 -51.91 -43.22 13.75
#